data_AF-A0A6C1NBM8-F1
#
_entry.id   AF-A0A6C1NBM8-F1
#
_cell.length_a   1.000
_cell.length_b   1.000
_cell.length_c   1.000
_cell.angle_alpha   90.00
_cell.angle_beta   90.00
_cell.angle_gamma   90.00
#
_symmetry.space_group_name_H-M   'P 1'
#
loop_
_entity.id
_entity.type
_entity.pdbx_description
1 polymer ?
#
loop_
_entity_poly.entity_id
_entity_poly.type
_entity_poly.pdbx_seq_one_letter_code
_entity_poly.pdbx_strand_id
1 'polypeptide(L)'
;MIWTVYLSGEIHTDWRQQIEQGAEAAGLPVEFTAPVTDHPASDAAGDMLGAQEQPFWRDHQSSKVNAIRTKTLLETCDLAVIRFGDKYKQWNA
;
A
#
# COMPACT_ATOMS: atom_id res chain seq x y z
N MET A 1 -8.41 -8.00 21.14
CA MET A 1 -7.23 -7.42 20.49
C MET A 1 -7.52 -7.41 19.00
N ILE A 2 -7.43 -6.25 18.36
CA ILE A 2 -7.63 -6.12 16.91
C ILE A 2 -6.26 -6.28 16.25
N TRP A 3 -6.16 -7.12 15.23
CA TRP A 3 -4.92 -7.36 14.49
C TRP A 3 -4.83 -6.43 13.28
N THR A 4 -3.72 -5.73 13.13
CA THR A 4 -3.45 -4.91 11.95
C THR A 4 -2.85 -5.78 10.85
N VAL A 5 -3.56 -5.93 9.73
CA VAL A 5 -3.15 -6.75 8.59
C VAL A 5 -2.77 -5.84 7.42
N TYR A 6 -1.53 -5.95 6.94
CA TYR A 6 -1.04 -5.20 5.79
C TYR A 6 -1.21 -6.00 4.49
N LEU A 7 -2.00 -5.49 3.54
CA LEU A 7 -2.28 -6.12 2.25
C LEU A 7 -1.46 -5.47 1.12
N SER A 8 -0.43 -6.17 0.65
CA SER A 8 0.43 -5.71 -0.45
C SER A 8 0.42 -6.66 -1.64
N GLY A 9 0.88 -6.18 -2.80
CA GLY A 9 0.96 -6.95 -4.03
C GLY A 9 0.15 -6.36 -5.18
N GLU A 10 -0.21 -7.21 -6.12
CA GLU A 10 -0.87 -6.81 -7.38
C GLU A 10 -2.16 -6.00 -7.16
N ILE A 11 -2.43 -5.05 -8.07
CA ILE A 11 -3.55 -4.10 -7.99
C ILE A 11 -4.55 -4.27 -9.15
N HIS A 12 -4.46 -5.37 -9.90
CA HIS A 12 -5.22 -5.61 -11.13
C HIS A 12 -6.44 -6.51 -10.92
N THR A 13 -6.63 -7.04 -9.71
CA THR A 13 -7.81 -7.84 -9.34
C THR A 13 -8.39 -7.39 -7.99
N ASP A 14 -9.52 -7.98 -7.62
CA ASP A 14 -10.35 -7.68 -6.45
C ASP A 14 -9.94 -8.42 -5.16
N TRP A 15 -8.80 -9.10 -5.13
CA TRP A 15 -8.46 -9.99 -4.00
C TRP A 15 -8.38 -9.34 -2.63
N ARG A 16 -8.01 -8.06 -2.55
CA ARG A 16 -8.01 -7.32 -1.28
C ARG A 16 -9.43 -7.25 -0.74
N GLN A 17 -10.38 -6.90 -1.61
CA GLN A 17 -11.81 -6.84 -1.28
C GLN A 17 -12.33 -8.22 -0.87
N GLN A 18 -11.90 -9.29 -1.54
CA GLN A 18 -12.28 -10.66 -1.16
C GLN A 18 -11.76 -11.03 0.24
N ILE A 19 -10.54 -10.64 0.61
CA ILE A 19 -9.99 -10.86 1.96
C ILE A 19 -10.75 -10.03 3.00
N GLU A 20 -10.98 -8.75 2.72
CA GLU A 20 -11.71 -7.84 3.61
C GLU A 20 -13.12 -8.36 3.89
N GLN A 21 -13.86 -8.71 2.84
CA GLN A 21 -15.22 -9.26 2.94
C GLN A 21 -15.24 -10.62 3.65
N GLY A 22 -14.26 -11.48 3.36
CA GLY A 22 -14.16 -12.79 4.01
C GLY A 22 -13.87 -12.67 5.51
N ALA A 23 -13.02 -11.74 5.91
CA ALA A 23 -12.70 -11.47 7.31
C ALA A 23 -13.89 -10.88 8.07
N GLU A 24 -14.62 -9.95 7.44
CA GLU A 24 -15.85 -9.38 7.98
C GLU A 24 -16.92 -10.46 8.16
N ALA A 25 -17.18 -11.28 7.13
CA ALA A 25 -18.17 -12.35 7.19
C ALA A 25 -17.85 -13.41 8.26
N ALA A 26 -16.55 -13.65 8.53
CA ALA A 26 -16.10 -14.54 9.58
C ALA A 26 -16.04 -13.89 10.97
N GLY A 27 -16.34 -12.59 11.09
CA GLY A 27 -16.30 -11.86 12.36
C GLY A 27 -14.89 -11.75 12.96
N LEU A 28 -13.86 -11.70 12.12
CA LEU A 28 -12.48 -11.62 12.58
C LEU A 28 -12.16 -10.22 13.13
N PRO A 29 -11.47 -10.12 14.28
CA PRO A 29 -11.07 -8.83 14.85
C PRO A 29 -9.80 -8.31 14.14
N VAL A 30 -9.94 -7.89 12.88
CA VAL A 30 -8.83 -7.40 12.04
C VAL A 30 -9.13 -6.01 11.50
N GLU A 31 -8.08 -5.21 11.34
CA GLU A 31 -8.09 -3.95 10.58
C GLU A 31 -7.08 -4.06 9.44
N PHE A 32 -7.44 -3.55 8.26
CA PHE A 32 -6.60 -3.66 7.07
C PHE A 32 -5.88 -2.35 6.75
N THR A 33 -4.63 -2.47 6.32
CA THR A 33 -3.82 -1.37 5.79
C THR A 33 -3.21 -1.78 4.45
N ALA A 34 -2.91 -0.82 3.58
CA ALA A 34 -2.37 -1.09 2.25
C ALA A 34 -1.54 0.11 1.72
N PRO A 35 -0.67 -0.09 0.71
CA PRO A 35 -0.12 1.01 -0.06
C PRO A 35 -1.23 1.83 -0.75
N VAL A 36 -0.91 3.06 -1.14
CA VAL A 36 -1.81 3.84 -2.00
C VAL A 36 -1.82 3.23 -3.39
N THR A 37 -2.97 2.71 -3.81
CA THR A 37 -3.18 2.08 -5.12
C THR A 37 -3.74 3.05 -6.16
N ASP A 38 -4.18 4.24 -5.74
CA ASP A 38 -4.59 5.31 -6.65
C ASP A 38 -3.35 5.97 -7.26
N HIS A 39 -3.20 5.83 -8.58
CA HIS A 39 -2.02 6.32 -9.30
C HIS A 39 -1.81 7.84 -9.12
N PRO A 40 -2.80 8.72 -9.37
CA PRO A 40 -2.63 10.15 -9.18
C PRO A 40 -2.21 10.54 -7.76
N ALA A 41 -2.83 9.95 -6.73
CA ALA A 41 -2.49 10.22 -5.33
C ALA A 41 -1.10 9.70 -4.96
N SER A 42 -0.68 8.55 -5.52
CA SER A 42 0.66 7.99 -5.32
C SER A 42 1.74 8.89 -5.95
N ASP A 43 1.51 9.34 -7.18
CA ASP A 43 2.44 10.21 -7.93
C ASP A 43 2.56 11.59 -7.29
N ALA A 44 1.50 12.07 -6.62
CA ALA A 44 1.47 13.35 -5.90
C ALA A 44 1.80 13.24 -4.41
N ALA A 45 2.21 12.07 -3.90
CA ALA A 45 2.39 11.84 -2.45
C ALA A 45 3.37 12.82 -1.79
N GLY A 46 4.35 13.32 -2.56
CA GLY A 46 5.35 14.27 -2.11
C GLY A 46 4.93 15.75 -2.17
N ASP A 47 3.88 16.12 -2.89
CA ASP A 47 3.63 17.51 -3.30
C ASP A 47 3.44 18.49 -2.11
N MET A 48 2.98 17.97 -0.97
CA MET A 48 2.79 18.74 0.27
C MET A 48 4.10 19.19 0.95
N LEU A 49 5.25 18.64 0.54
CA LEU A 49 6.57 18.99 1.07
C LEU A 49 7.24 20.14 0.29
N GLY A 50 6.60 20.62 -0.77
CA GLY A 50 7.11 21.67 -1.65
C GLY A 50 7.11 21.25 -3.10
N ALA A 51 6.82 22.21 -3.98
CA ALA A 51 6.84 22.00 -5.42
C ALA A 51 8.27 21.77 -5.91
N GLN A 52 8.41 20.82 -6.85
CA GLN A 52 9.68 20.51 -7.51
C GLN A 52 9.65 21.02 -8.94
N GLU A 53 10.74 21.66 -9.38
CA GLU A 53 10.83 22.25 -10.72
C GLU A 53 11.00 21.20 -11.82
N GLN A 54 11.66 20.08 -11.51
CA GLN A 54 11.91 19.01 -12.47
C GLN A 54 11.05 17.78 -12.13
N PRO A 55 10.38 17.17 -13.12
CA PRO A 55 9.56 15.98 -12.91
C PRO A 55 10.31 14.85 -12.17
N PHE A 56 11.58 14.64 -12.50
CA PHE A 56 12.44 13.67 -11.82
C PHE A 56 12.48 13.85 -10.30
N TRP A 57 12.60 15.09 -9.82
CA TRP A 57 12.65 15.38 -8.38
C TRP A 57 11.28 15.25 -7.72
N ARG A 58 10.20 15.58 -8.44
CA ARG A 58 8.83 15.32 -7.97
C ARG A 58 8.60 13.82 -7.76
N ASP A 59 8.95 13.01 -8.75
CA ASP A 59 8.80 11.54 -8.69
C ASP A 59 9.69 10.94 -7.59
N HIS A 60 10.93 11.44 -7.46
CA HIS A 60 11.85 11.00 -6.40
C HIS A 60 11.34 11.38 -4.99
N GLN A 61 10.66 12.51 -4.86
CA GLN A 61 10.06 12.95 -3.60
C GLN A 61 8.85 12.07 -3.24
N SER A 62 7.90 11.89 -4.16
CA SER A 62 6.71 11.06 -3.95
C SER A 62 7.07 9.60 -3.67
N SER A 63 8.03 9.02 -4.40
CA SER A 63 8.51 7.65 -4.14
C SER A 63 9.10 7.50 -2.74
N LYS A 64 9.85 8.47 -2.23
CA LYS A 64 10.38 8.44 -0.86
C LYS A 64 9.29 8.54 0.20
N VAL A 65 8.27 9.37 -0.01
CA VAL A 65 7.13 9.45 0.92
C VAL A 65 6.39 8.11 0.97
N ASN A 66 6.15 7.49 -0.18
CA ASN A 66 5.54 6.17 -0.24
C ASN A 66 6.42 5.10 0.41
N ALA A 67 7.75 5.14 0.22
CA ALA A 67 8.67 4.21 0.87
C ALA A 67 8.64 4.33 2.41
N ILE A 68 8.60 5.55 2.94
CA ILE A 68 8.45 5.79 4.40
C ILE A 68 7.12 5.21 4.87
N ARG A 69 6.00 5.52 4.19
CA ARG A 69 4.67 5.01 4.53
C ARG A 69 4.64 3.48 4.54
N THR A 70 5.11 2.85 3.47
CA THR A 70 5.18 1.40 3.33
C THR A 70 6.01 0.77 4.45
N LYS A 71 7.19 1.33 4.74
CA LYS A 71 8.05 0.84 5.83
C LYS A 71 7.34 0.94 7.18
N THR A 72 6.72 2.08 7.48
CA THR A 72 5.96 2.27 8.72
C THR A 72 4.82 1.26 8.83
N LEU A 73 4.01 1.09 7.78
CA LEU A 73 2.88 0.14 7.80
C LEU A 73 3.35 -1.30 8.03
N LEU A 74 4.45 -1.71 7.37
CA LEU A 74 5.06 -3.02 7.59
C LEU A 74 5.58 -3.20 9.02
N GLU A 75 6.24 -2.19 9.58
CA GLU A 75 6.76 -2.23 10.95
C GLU A 75 5.65 -2.27 12.01
N THR A 76 4.49 -1.66 11.73
CA THR A 76 3.38 -1.58 12.67
C THR A 76 2.35 -2.69 12.54
N CYS A 77 2.37 -3.47 11.45
CA CYS A 77 1.39 -4.53 11.25
C CYS A 77 1.70 -5.77 12.11
N ASP A 78 0.65 -6.50 12.50
CA ASP A 78 0.77 -7.80 13.17
C ASP A 78 0.95 -8.94 12.15
N LEU A 79 0.41 -8.75 10.93
CA LEU A 79 0.49 -9.71 9.83
C LEU A 79 0.60 -8.98 8.49
N ALA A 80 1.49 -9.43 7.62
CA ALA A 80 1.56 -8.99 6.22
C ALA A 80 1.11 -10.11 5.27
N VAL A 81 0.18 -9.78 4.37
CA VAL A 81 -0.26 -10.66 3.29
C VAL A 81 0.18 -10.05 1.96
N ILE A 82 0.99 -10.80 1.21
CA ILE A 82 1.56 -10.33 -0.05
C ILE A 82 1.08 -11.24 -1.18
N ARG A 83 0.38 -10.67 -2.16
CA ARG A 83 -0.06 -11.40 -3.35
C ARG A 83 0.75 -11.03 -4.59
N PHE A 84 1.49 -12.00 -5.10
CA PHE A 84 2.17 -11.86 -6.39
C PHE A 84 1.22 -12.29 -7.52
N GLY A 85 1.04 -11.41 -8.51
CA GLY A 85 0.27 -11.73 -9.71
C GLY A 85 1.09 -12.50 -10.74
N ASP A 86 0.42 -13.02 -11.78
CA ASP A 86 1.07 -13.86 -12.80
C ASP A 86 2.07 -13.09 -13.67
N LYS A 87 1.75 -11.83 -13.99
CA LYS A 87 2.55 -10.99 -14.89
C LYS A 87 3.61 -10.16 -14.18
N TYR A 88 3.32 -9.71 -12.97
CA TYR A 88 4.17 -8.79 -12.22
C TYR A 88 4.46 -9.37 -10.83
N LYS A 89 5.69 -9.89 -10.67
CA LYS A 89 6.21 -10.43 -9.40
C LYS A 89 7.05 -9.42 -8.62
N GLN A 90 7.05 -8.15 -9.03
CA GLN A 90 7.88 -7.13 -8.41
C GLN A 90 7.23 -6.62 -7.12
N TRP A 91 8.07 -6.56 -6.09
CA TRP A 91 7.82 -5.84 -4.86
C TRP A 91 7.94 -4.34 -5.18
N ASN A 92 6.85 -3.58 -5.11
CA ASN A 92 6.96 -2.13 -5.06
C ASN A 92 7.37 -1.75 -3.63
N ALA A 93 8.66 -1.49 -3.44
CA ALA A 93 9.24 -0.89 -2.24
C ALA A 93 9.10 0.64 -2.33
#